data_AF-A0A6M1XQU7-F1
#
_entry.id   AF-A0A6M1XQU7-F1
#
_cell.length_a   1.000
_cell.length_b   1.000
_cell.length_c   1.000
_cell.angle_alpha   90.00
_cell.angle_beta   90.00
_cell.angle_gamma   90.00
#
_symmetry.space_group_name_H-M   'P 1'
#
loop_
_entity.id
_entity.type
_entity.pdbx_description
1 polymer ?
#
loop_
_entity_poly.entity_id
_entity_poly.type
_entity_poly.pdbx_seq_one_letter_code
_entity_poly.pdbx_strand_id
1 'polypeptide(L)'
;PKKWPFIYSMIGGAVGGLYLMINNVTAYTMGGLGIFGVLNFINGDDASGMIQSFIAIAIAAVVGCGLTFFFWKDDTVEEEEVIIDKTTIKKENITSPVKGRVLSLKNAEDPA
;
A
#
# COMPACT_ATOMS: atom_id res chain seq x y z
N PRO A 1 -4.87 8.09 6.03
CA PRO A 1 -5.50 6.76 6.10
C PRO A 1 -6.95 6.90 6.59
N LYS A 2 -7.91 6.15 6.03
CA LYS A 2 -9.29 6.16 6.53
C LYS A 2 -9.29 5.57 7.96
N LYS A 3 -9.85 6.32 8.92
CA LYS A 3 -9.79 6.02 10.36
C LYS A 3 -10.53 4.73 10.75
N TRP A 4 -11.65 4.44 10.09
CA TRP A 4 -12.50 3.28 10.36
C TRP A 4 -11.83 1.92 10.04
N PRO A 5 -11.32 1.68 8.82
CA PRO A 5 -10.64 0.41 8.51
C PRO A 5 -9.38 0.19 9.34
N PHE A 6 -8.71 1.27 9.77
CA PHE A 6 -7.56 1.16 10.67
C PHE A 6 -7.95 0.63 12.06
N ILE A 7 -9.09 1.03 12.60
CA ILE A 7 -9.58 0.51 13.89
C ILE A 7 -9.94 -0.97 13.78
N TYR A 8 -10.58 -1.38 12.68
CA TYR A 8 -10.92 -2.80 12.46
C TYR A 8 -9.68 -3.69 12.34
N SER A 9 -8.60 -3.22 11.72
CA SER A 9 -7.34 -3.97 11.65
C SER A 9 -6.64 -4.07 13.01
N MET A 10 -6.71 -3.02 13.84
CA MET A 10 -6.22 -3.07 15.23
C MET A 10 -6.97 -4.10 16.07
N ILE A 11 -8.29 -4.21 15.91
CA ILE A 11 -9.11 -5.22 16.60
C ILE A 11 -8.70 -6.62 16.14
N GLY A 12 -8.50 -6.84 14.85
CA GLY A 12 -7.99 -8.12 14.33
C GLY A 12 -6.64 -8.51 14.96
N GLY A 13 -5.71 -7.57 15.04
CA GLY A 13 -4.42 -7.77 15.71
C GLY A 13 -4.56 -8.08 17.22
N ALA A 14 -5.46 -7.38 17.91
CA ALA A 14 -5.72 -7.61 19.34
C ALA A 14 -6.27 -9.03 19.59
N VAL A 15 -7.19 -9.51 18.74
CA VAL A 15 -7.74 -10.87 18.86
C VAL A 15 -6.68 -11.95 18.59
N GLY A 16 -5.83 -11.76 17.58
CA GLY A 16 -4.69 -12.65 17.33
C GLY A 16 -3.70 -12.70 18.49
N GLY A 17 -3.38 -11.54 19.08
CA GLY A 17 -2.52 -11.45 20.25
C GLY A 17 -3.13 -12.09 21.51
N LEU A 18 -4.43 -11.91 21.73
CA LEU A 18 -5.16 -12.55 22.83
C LEU A 18 -5.17 -14.08 22.68
N TYR A 19 -5.36 -14.59 21.47
CA TYR A 19 -5.28 -16.02 21.19
C TYR A 19 -3.90 -16.59 21.56
N LEU A 20 -2.81 -15.90 21.22
CA LEU A 20 -1.45 -16.30 21.60
C LEU A 20 -1.25 -16.30 23.12
N MET A 21 -1.78 -15.29 23.81
CA MET A 21 -1.74 -15.20 25.27
C MET A 21 -2.45 -16.37 25.94
N ILE A 22 -3.66 -16.72 25.48
CA ILE A 22 -4.44 -17.85 26.05
C ILE A 22 -3.71 -19.18 25.86
N ASN A 23 -3.02 -19.35 24.73
CA ASN A 23 -2.23 -20.55 24.44
C ASN A 23 -0.85 -20.56 25.11
N ASN A 24 -0.53 -19.60 25.99
CA ASN A 24 0.76 -19.45 26.67
C ASN A 24 1.97 -19.48 25.71
N VAL A 25 1.84 -18.86 24.54
CA VAL A 25 2.93 -18.78 23.56
C VAL A 25 3.89 -17.66 23.98
N THR A 26 5.11 -18.02 24.39
CA THR A 26 6.13 -17.07 24.82
C THR A 26 7.15 -16.79 23.72
N ALA A 27 7.51 -15.53 23.51
CA ALA A 27 8.61 -15.16 22.63
C ALA A 27 9.95 -15.42 23.34
N TYR A 28 10.73 -16.39 22.85
CA TYR A 28 12.01 -16.81 23.45
C TYR A 28 13.19 -16.01 22.90
N THR A 29 13.08 -15.51 21.67
CA THR A 29 14.10 -14.68 21.02
C THR A 29 13.45 -13.52 20.32
N MET A 30 14.02 -12.32 20.39
CA MET A 30 13.65 -11.23 19.46
C MET A 30 14.51 -11.36 18.20
N GLY A 31 14.20 -12.37 17.40
CA GLY A 31 14.75 -12.61 16.06
C GLY A 31 13.83 -12.10 14.96
N GLY A 32 13.92 -12.72 13.77
CA GLY A 32 13.35 -12.28 12.48
C GLY A 32 12.05 -11.45 12.53
N LEU A 33 12.00 -10.38 11.74
CA LEU A 33 10.82 -9.52 11.60
C LEU A 33 9.88 -10.02 10.49
N GLY A 34 8.62 -9.58 10.54
CA GLY A 34 7.61 -9.96 9.56
C GLY A 34 7.13 -11.40 9.74
N ILE A 35 6.95 -12.12 8.63
CA ILE A 35 6.48 -13.52 8.66
C ILE A 35 7.45 -14.45 9.39
N PHE A 36 8.74 -14.14 9.39
CA PHE A 36 9.76 -14.92 10.11
C PHE A 36 9.72 -14.70 11.63
N GLY A 37 8.90 -13.78 12.12
CA GLY A 37 8.66 -13.59 13.56
C GLY A 37 8.05 -14.81 14.24
N VAL A 38 7.46 -15.74 13.49
CA VAL A 38 6.98 -17.01 14.04
C VAL A 38 8.12 -17.87 14.64
N LEU A 39 9.35 -17.72 14.15
CA LEU A 39 10.52 -18.43 14.68
C LEU A 39 10.91 -17.94 16.08
N ASN A 40 10.43 -16.77 16.49
CA ASN A 40 10.70 -16.23 17.82
C ASN A 40 10.00 -17.03 18.93
N PHE A 41 9.01 -17.85 18.58
CA PHE A 41 8.20 -18.64 19.49
C PHE A 41 8.62 -20.12 19.56
N ILE A 42 9.72 -20.49 18.89
CA ILE A 42 10.29 -21.84 19.00
C ILE A 42 11.09 -21.93 20.30
N ASN A 43 10.81 -22.94 21.10
CA ASN A 43 11.72 -23.38 22.14
C ASN A 43 12.57 -24.50 21.53
N GLY A 44 13.83 -24.66 21.89
CA GLY A 44 14.80 -25.47 21.13
C GLY A 44 14.35 -26.89 20.73
N ASP A 45 13.45 -27.50 21.50
CA ASP A 45 12.88 -28.84 21.26
C ASP A 45 11.35 -28.83 21.01
N ASP A 46 10.69 -27.67 21.13
CA ASP A 46 9.24 -27.52 21.00
C ASP A 46 8.87 -26.43 19.99
N ALA A 47 8.29 -26.86 18.86
CA ALA A 47 7.80 -26.02 17.78
C ALA A 47 6.29 -25.71 17.87
N SER A 48 5.60 -26.14 18.94
CA SER A 48 4.16 -25.88 19.12
C SER A 48 3.83 -24.40 19.05
N GLY A 49 4.64 -23.55 19.71
CA GLY A 49 4.45 -22.09 19.72
C GLY A 49 4.48 -21.45 18.33
N MET A 50 5.32 -21.98 17.41
CA MET A 50 5.37 -21.53 16.02
C MET A 50 4.06 -21.86 15.27
N ILE A 51 3.51 -23.05 15.48
CA ILE A 51 2.27 -23.50 14.83
C ILE A 51 1.08 -22.70 15.33
N GLN A 52 0.99 -22.46 16.64
CA GLN A 52 -0.02 -21.58 17.23
C GLN A 52 0.09 -20.14 16.71
N SER A 53 1.29 -19.67 16.38
CA SER A 53 1.53 -18.35 15.77
C SER A 53 0.95 -18.23 14.36
N PHE A 54 1.05 -19.27 13.53
CA PHE A 54 0.40 -19.29 12.22
C PHE A 54 -1.14 -19.24 12.34
N ILE A 55 -1.69 -19.97 13.32
CA ILE A 55 -3.13 -19.94 13.59
C ILE A 55 -3.57 -18.55 14.07
N ALA A 56 -2.77 -17.91 14.93
CA ALA A 56 -3.04 -16.55 15.40
C ALA A 56 -3.06 -15.52 14.25
N ILE A 57 -2.11 -15.61 13.30
CA ILE A 57 -2.07 -14.76 12.11
C ILE A 57 -3.32 -14.98 11.26
N ALA A 58 -3.72 -16.24 11.04
CA ALA A 58 -4.93 -16.55 10.29
C ALA A 58 -6.18 -15.98 10.96
N ILE A 59 -6.31 -16.11 12.29
CA ILE A 59 -7.42 -15.53 13.06
C ILE A 59 -7.42 -14.01 12.94
N ALA A 60 -6.28 -13.36 13.14
CA ALA A 60 -6.16 -11.90 13.03
C ALA A 60 -6.54 -11.40 11.62
N ALA A 61 -6.12 -12.13 10.58
CA ALA A 61 -6.44 -11.83 9.20
C ALA A 61 -7.94 -11.99 8.93
N VAL A 62 -8.56 -13.10 9.36
CA VAL A 62 -10.00 -13.36 9.16
C VAL A 62 -10.86 -12.35 9.92
N VAL A 63 -10.51 -12.03 11.17
CA VAL A 63 -11.25 -11.07 11.99
C VAL A 63 -11.10 -9.65 11.45
N GLY A 64 -9.87 -9.22 11.16
CA GLY A 64 -9.60 -7.90 10.59
C GLY A 64 -10.24 -7.74 9.21
N CYS A 65 -10.09 -8.72 8.33
CA CYS A 65 -10.69 -8.73 7.00
C CYS A 65 -12.22 -8.81 7.08
N GLY A 66 -12.77 -9.67 7.93
CA GLY A 66 -14.23 -9.84 8.09
C GLY A 66 -14.90 -8.58 8.62
N LEU A 67 -14.37 -7.99 9.70
CA LEU A 67 -14.87 -6.72 10.22
C LEU A 67 -14.81 -5.62 9.16
N THR A 68 -13.69 -5.54 8.46
CA THR A 68 -13.50 -4.56 7.40
C THR A 68 -14.45 -4.79 6.22
N PHE A 69 -14.64 -6.03 5.77
CA PHE A 69 -15.51 -6.34 4.62
C PHE A 69 -17.00 -6.14 4.92
N PHE A 70 -17.46 -6.47 6.13
CA PHE A 70 -18.89 -6.34 6.49
C PHE A 70 -19.26 -4.97 7.03
N PHE A 71 -18.39 -4.31 7.81
CA PHE A 71 -18.70 -3.03 8.47
C PHE A 71 -18.10 -1.81 7.79
N TRP A 72 -17.14 -1.96 6.86
CA TRP A 72 -16.71 -0.82 6.06
C TRP A 72 -17.76 -0.53 4.99
N LYS A 73 -18.50 0.54 5.21
CA LYS A 73 -19.30 1.20 4.18
C LYS A 73 -18.46 2.32 3.57
N ASP A 74 -18.22 2.27 2.27
CA ASP A 74 -17.44 3.32 1.65
C ASP A 74 -18.29 4.60 1.61
N ASP A 75 -18.01 5.52 2.53
CA ASP A 75 -18.54 6.90 2.48
C ASP A 75 -17.79 7.72 1.42
N THR A 76 -17.42 7.10 0.31
CA THR A 76 -17.10 7.84 -0.91
C THR A 76 -18.44 8.26 -1.47
N VAL A 77 -18.82 9.51 -1.21
CA VAL A 77 -19.50 10.29 -2.24
C VAL A 77 -18.71 9.99 -3.51
N GLU A 78 -19.37 9.40 -4.50
CA GLU A 78 -18.83 9.28 -5.84
C GLU A 78 -18.38 10.70 -6.22
N GLU A 79 -17.08 10.99 -6.09
CA GLU A 79 -16.49 12.00 -6.95
C GLU A 79 -16.69 11.40 -8.32
N GLU A 80 -17.73 11.89 -9.01
CA GLU A 80 -17.96 11.65 -10.42
C GLU A 80 -16.61 11.54 -11.08
N GLU A 81 -16.33 10.38 -11.68
CA GLU A 81 -15.19 10.25 -12.56
C GLU A 81 -15.33 11.38 -13.57
N VAL A 82 -14.51 12.42 -13.44
CA VAL A 82 -14.31 13.36 -14.52
C VAL A 82 -13.67 12.52 -15.61
N ILE A 83 -14.52 12.02 -16.51
CA ILE A 83 -14.14 11.41 -17.76
C ILE A 83 -13.31 12.49 -18.46
N ILE A 84 -11.99 12.40 -18.33
CA ILE A 84 -11.08 13.19 -19.15
C ILE A 84 -11.17 12.54 -20.53
N ASP A 85 -12.15 13.01 -21.29
CA ASP A 85 -12.31 12.75 -22.70
C ASP A 85 -10.96 13.05 -23.38
N LYS A 86 -10.21 12.00 -23.72
CA LYS A 86 -9.00 12.08 -24.56
C LYS A 86 -9.41 12.37 -26.01
N THR A 87 -10.10 13.47 -26.24
CA THR A 87 -10.53 13.84 -27.59
C THR A 87 -10.67 15.34 -27.81
N THR A 88 -9.76 16.16 -27.27
CA THR A 88 -9.57 17.51 -27.85
C THR A 88 -8.15 17.99 -27.58
N ILE A 89 -7.28 17.89 -28.60
CA ILE A 89 -6.07 18.70 -28.66
C ILE A 89 -6.54 20.16 -28.68
N LYS A 90 -6.51 20.84 -27.52
CA LYS A 90 -6.58 22.30 -27.48
C LYS A 90 -5.39 22.79 -28.29
N LYS A 91 -5.65 23.35 -29.47
CA LYS A 91 -4.68 24.21 -30.17
C LYS A 91 -4.30 25.32 -29.19
N GLU A 92 -3.17 25.16 -28.51
CA GLU A 92 -2.47 26.32 -27.97
C GLU A 92 -2.10 27.20 -29.15
N ASN A 93 -2.77 28.35 -29.24
CA ASN A 93 -2.44 29.36 -30.21
C ASN A 93 -1.14 30.03 -29.77
N ILE A 94 -0.01 29.57 -30.32
CA ILE A 94 1.31 30.19 -30.09
C ILE A 94 1.26 31.61 -30.67
N THR A 95 1.16 32.60 -29.77
CA THR A 95 0.83 34.00 -30.08
C THR A 95 2.04 34.90 -30.42
N SER A 96 3.08 34.38 -31.06
CA SER A 96 4.04 35.27 -31.74
C SER A 96 5.01 34.52 -32.66
N PRO A 97 5.04 34.81 -33.97
CA PRO A 97 6.26 34.62 -34.74
C PRO A 97 7.21 35.78 -34.39
N VAL A 98 8.34 35.48 -33.76
CA VAL A 98 9.45 36.45 -33.69
C VAL A 98 9.89 36.69 -35.15
N LYS A 99 9.80 37.94 -35.62
CA LYS A 99 10.24 38.35 -36.97
C LYS A 99 11.75 38.09 -37.12
N GLY A 100 12.11 36.87 -37.50
CA GLY A 100 13.47 36.51 -37.92
C GLY A 100 13.69 36.92 -39.38
N ARG A 101 14.89 37.40 -39.69
CA ARG A 101 15.33 37.69 -41.06
C ARG A 101 15.92 36.41 -41.65
N VAL A 102 15.30 35.86 -42.69
CA VAL A 102 15.79 34.65 -43.36
C VAL A 102 17.03 35.02 -44.19
N LEU A 103 18.21 34.58 -43.76
CA LEU A 103 19.44 34.69 -44.55
C LEU A 103 19.60 33.45 -45.43
N SER A 104 19.97 33.65 -46.69
CA SER A 104 20.15 32.55 -47.64
C SER A 104 21.44 31.78 -47.31
N LEU A 105 21.38 30.44 -47.42
CA LEU A 105 22.41 29.46 -47.06
C LEU A 105 23.81 29.70 -47.66
N LYS A 106 23.92 30.56 -48.69
CA LYS A 106 25.20 30.93 -49.30
C LYS A 106 26.10 31.79 -48.40
N ASN A 107 25.56 32.48 -47.40
CA ASN A 107 26.31 33.37 -46.51
C ASN A 107 26.62 32.73 -45.15
N ALA A 108 26.46 31.41 -45.01
CA ALA A 108 26.88 30.71 -43.80
C ALA A 108 28.40 30.52 -43.86
N GLU A 109 29.14 31.30 -43.07
CA GLU A 109 30.57 31.07 -42.85
C GLU A 109 30.73 29.78 -42.04
N ASP A 110 31.23 28.72 -42.67
CA ASP A 110 31.59 27.47 -42.02
C ASP A 110 33.03 27.58 -41.50
N PRO A 111 33.28 27.42 -40.18
CA PRO A 111 34.64 27.46 -39.63
C PRO A 111 35.45 26.23 -40.08
N ALA A 112 36.67 26.48 -40.55
CA ALA A 112 37.67 25.47 -40.93
C ALA A 112 38.29 24.75 -39.73
#